data_AF-A0A2R6P3Q2-F1
#
_entry.id   AF-A0A2R6P3Q2-F1
#
_cell.length_a   1.000
_cell.length_b   1.000
_cell.length_c   1.000
_cell.angle_alpha   90.00
_cell.angle_beta   90.00
_cell.angle_gamma   90.00
#
_symmetry.space_group_name_H-M   'P 1'
#
loop_
_entity.id
_entity.type
_entity.pdbx_description
1 polymer ?
#
loop_
_entity_poly.entity_id
_entity_poly.type
_entity_poly.pdbx_seq_one_letter_code
_entity_poly.pdbx_strand_id
1 'polypeptide(L)'
;MSTVSDPPALTSVSDPPALTSARDDAINLHRAFSCIREDNLTGNVHISFCKRTPVVNILAHRNATQRALIQQEYRAMYSEDLDKRLSSEINGNLKRAVLLWMLDPVRREATIVGQALRRTIVNLRIATEVLCSRTPSQIQQLKPVYRSMFGAYVENDIKRQASGDHKKELCVR
;
A
#
# COMPACT_ATOMS: atom_id res chain seq x y z
N MET A 1 32.02 28.83 -10.14
CA MET A 1 30.59 28.47 -10.32
C MET A 1 30.56 26.98 -10.56
N SER A 2 30.36 26.19 -9.50
CA SER A 2 30.39 24.72 -9.58
C SER A 2 28.96 24.23 -9.75
N THR A 3 28.64 23.67 -10.92
CA THR A 3 27.36 23.03 -11.20
C THR A 3 27.31 21.71 -10.44
N VAL A 4 26.50 21.66 -9.39
CA VAL A 4 26.16 20.41 -8.70
C VAL A 4 25.24 19.64 -9.64
N SER A 5 25.73 18.55 -10.23
CA SER A 5 24.87 17.57 -10.88
C SER A 5 24.02 16.90 -9.82
N ASP A 6 22.71 17.00 -9.96
CA ASP A 6 21.75 16.27 -9.14
C ASP A 6 21.96 14.75 -9.29
N PRO A 7 21.85 13.96 -8.19
CA PRO A 7 21.90 12.51 -8.27
C PRO A 7 20.66 11.96 -8.99
N PRO A 8 20.79 10.90 -9.81
CA PRO A 8 19.68 10.32 -10.54
C PRO A 8 18.64 9.73 -9.58
N ALA A 9 17.37 10.03 -9.83
CA ALA A 9 16.24 9.44 -9.14
C ALA A 9 16.28 7.91 -9.33
N LEU A 10 16.36 7.16 -8.22
CA LEU A 10 16.18 5.71 -8.21
C LEU A 10 14.71 5.37 -8.45
N THR A 11 14.26 5.46 -9.69
CA THR A 11 13.01 4.85 -10.15
C THR A 11 13.34 3.49 -10.77
N SER A 12 13.64 2.49 -9.94
CA SER A 12 13.60 1.10 -10.39
C SER A 12 12.33 0.41 -9.87
N VAL A 13 11.23 0.69 -10.55
CA VAL A 13 10.22 -0.34 -10.75
C VAL A 13 10.31 -0.68 -12.22
N SER A 14 10.84 -1.87 -12.50
CA SER A 14 11.07 -2.46 -13.81
C SER A 14 9.95 -2.13 -14.80
N ASP A 15 10.32 -1.78 -16.03
CA ASP A 15 9.38 -1.52 -17.13
C ASP A 15 8.29 -2.60 -17.16
N PRO A 16 6.99 -2.22 -17.13
CA PRO A 16 5.94 -3.23 -17.06
C PRO A 16 5.94 -4.05 -18.36
N PRO A 17 5.93 -5.40 -18.26
CA PRO A 17 5.75 -6.26 -19.42
C PRO A 17 4.37 -6.00 -20.06
N ALA A 18 4.29 -6.23 -21.37
CA ALA A 18 3.16 -6.08 -22.30
C ALA A 18 1.82 -5.61 -21.66
N LEU A 19 1.36 -4.44 -22.11
CA LEU A 19 0.12 -3.76 -21.72
C LEU A 19 -1.12 -4.68 -21.78
N THR A 20 -1.36 -5.48 -20.75
CA THR A 20 -2.70 -6.02 -20.50
C THR A 20 -3.59 -4.85 -20.09
N SER A 21 -4.79 -4.76 -20.68
CA SER A 21 -5.73 -3.69 -20.32
C SER A 21 -6.10 -3.78 -18.84
N ALA A 22 -6.38 -2.65 -18.18
CA ALA A 22 -6.92 -2.64 -16.82
C ALA A 22 -8.20 -3.50 -16.71
N ARG A 23 -8.95 -3.60 -17.82
CA ARG A 23 -10.11 -4.48 -17.96
C ARG A 23 -9.73 -5.96 -17.92
N ASP A 24 -8.69 -6.36 -18.63
CA ASP A 24 -8.21 -7.75 -18.64
C ASP A 24 -7.70 -8.16 -17.27
N ASP A 25 -6.97 -7.27 -16.59
CA ASP A 25 -6.54 -7.48 -15.21
C ASP A 25 -7.74 -7.64 -14.26
N ALA A 26 -8.79 -6.83 -14.42
CA ALA A 26 -10.01 -6.97 -13.63
C ALA A 26 -10.72 -8.32 -13.87
N ILE A 27 -10.76 -8.79 -15.13
CA ILE A 27 -11.28 -10.12 -15.49
C ILE A 27 -10.45 -11.22 -14.85
N ASN A 28 -9.13 -11.13 -14.97
CA ASN A 28 -8.22 -12.14 -14.43
C ASN A 28 -8.27 -12.19 -12.90
N LEU A 29 -8.39 -11.04 -12.23
CA LEU A 29 -8.60 -10.96 -10.79
C LEU A 29 -9.91 -11.61 -10.37
N HIS A 30 -11.02 -11.32 -11.07
CA HIS A 30 -12.32 -11.90 -10.75
C HIS A 30 -12.33 -13.43 -10.91
N ARG A 31 -11.71 -13.94 -11.98
CA ARG A 31 -11.50 -15.38 -12.17
C ARG A 31 -10.66 -15.99 -11.06
N ALA A 32 -9.57 -15.33 -10.69
CA ALA A 32 -8.72 -15.78 -9.59
C ALA A 32 -9.50 -15.91 -8.27
N PHE A 33 -10.39 -14.96 -7.95
CA PHE A 33 -11.24 -15.04 -6.76
C PHE A 33 -12.29 -16.16 -6.84
N SER A 34 -12.82 -16.45 -8.03
CA SER A 34 -13.82 -17.52 -8.20
C SER A 34 -13.22 -18.90 -7.95
N CYS A 35 -11.99 -19.13 -8.42
CA CYS A 35 -11.24 -20.36 -8.18
C CYS A 35 -10.86 -20.59 -6.70
N ILE A 36 -10.83 -19.54 -5.87
CA ILE A 36 -10.60 -19.65 -4.43
C ILE A 36 -11.86 -20.17 -3.70
N ARG A 37 -13.05 -19.90 -4.25
CA ARG A 37 -14.33 -20.19 -3.59
C ARG A 37 -14.79 -21.65 -3.75
N GLU A 38 -14.55 -22.28 -4.90
CA GLU A 38 -15.01 -23.64 -5.21
C GLU A 38 -14.37 -24.73 -4.32
N ASP A 39 -13.13 -24.53 -3.87
CA ASP A 39 -12.43 -25.51 -3.02
C ASP A 39 -12.96 -25.54 -1.57
N ASN A 40 -13.48 -24.41 -1.07
CA ASN A 40 -14.06 -24.34 0.27
C ASN A 40 -15.36 -25.14 0.39
N LEU A 41 -16.02 -25.44 -0.73
CA LEU A 41 -17.26 -26.22 -0.80
C LEU A 41 -16.99 -27.74 -0.91
N THR A 42 -15.84 -28.15 -1.45
CA THR A 42 -15.54 -29.56 -1.71
C THR A 42 -14.85 -30.28 -0.55
N GLY A 43 -14.52 -29.60 0.55
CA GLY A 43 -13.94 -30.21 1.75
C GLY A 43 -12.54 -30.84 1.56
N ASN A 44 -12.01 -30.80 0.34
CA ASN A 44 -10.68 -31.29 0.02
C ASN A 44 -9.67 -30.23 0.41
N VAL A 45 -9.00 -30.45 1.55
CA VAL A 45 -7.82 -29.70 2.01
C VAL A 45 -6.63 -30.01 1.11
N HIS A 46 -6.74 -29.76 -0.19
CA HIS A 46 -5.56 -29.55 -1.00
C HIS A 46 -5.15 -28.11 -0.72
N ILE A 47 -4.20 -27.95 0.21
CA ILE A 47 -3.52 -26.68 0.46
C ILE A 47 -2.80 -26.29 -0.84
N SER A 48 -3.53 -25.71 -1.78
CA SER A 48 -2.95 -25.17 -2.99
C SER A 48 -2.34 -23.84 -2.63
N PHE A 49 -1.13 -23.90 -2.08
CA PHE A 49 -0.21 -22.78 -1.92
C PHE A 49 -0.05 -21.98 -3.23
N CYS A 50 -0.44 -22.59 -4.36
CA CYS A 50 -0.38 -22.08 -5.73
C CYS A 50 -1.53 -21.14 -6.15
N LYS A 51 -2.58 -20.91 -5.34
CA LYS A 51 -3.77 -20.15 -5.78
C LYS A 51 -3.85 -18.68 -5.34
N ARG A 52 -2.99 -18.23 -4.43
CA ARG A 52 -2.84 -16.78 -4.11
C ARG A 52 -1.83 -16.07 -5.02
N THR A 53 -1.02 -16.85 -5.73
CA THR A 53 -0.02 -16.34 -6.67
C THR A 53 -0.62 -15.54 -7.81
N PRO A 54 -1.81 -15.82 -8.38
CA PRO A 54 -2.29 -15.04 -9.53
C PRO A 54 -2.63 -13.59 -9.15
N VAL A 55 -3.29 -13.38 -8.01
CA VAL A 55 -3.64 -12.03 -7.53
C VAL A 55 -2.39 -11.22 -7.24
N VAL A 56 -1.41 -11.82 -6.55
CA VAL A 56 -0.13 -11.17 -6.25
C VAL A 56 0.66 -10.93 -7.54
N ASN A 57 0.71 -11.89 -8.46
CA ASN A 57 1.43 -11.78 -9.73
C ASN A 57 0.83 -10.69 -10.61
N ILE A 58 -0.49 -10.48 -10.62
CA ILE A 58 -1.08 -9.36 -11.33
C ILE A 58 -0.70 -8.06 -10.62
N LEU A 59 -1.09 -7.90 -9.35
CA LEU A 59 -0.98 -6.62 -8.66
C LEU A 59 0.45 -6.15 -8.40
N ALA A 60 1.39 -7.08 -8.16
CA ALA A 60 2.80 -6.75 -7.90
C ALA A 60 3.51 -6.19 -9.14
N HIS A 61 3.03 -6.51 -10.34
CA HIS A 61 3.59 -6.02 -11.61
C HIS A 61 2.76 -4.88 -12.22
N ARG A 62 2.00 -4.15 -11.39
CA ARG A 62 1.26 -2.94 -11.79
C ARG A 62 1.67 -1.77 -10.93
N ASN A 63 1.89 -0.61 -11.54
CA ASN A 63 2.18 0.63 -10.82
C ASN A 63 0.91 1.24 -10.18
N ALA A 64 1.05 2.29 -9.38
CA ALA A 64 -0.07 2.88 -8.64
C ALA A 64 -1.20 3.37 -9.56
N THR A 65 -0.87 4.01 -10.68
CA THR A 65 -1.85 4.48 -11.67
C THR A 65 -2.61 3.33 -12.31
N GLN A 66 -1.90 2.27 -12.72
CA GLN A 66 -2.53 1.07 -13.27
C GLN A 66 -3.45 0.39 -12.25
N ARG A 67 -3.02 0.28 -10.99
CA ARG A 67 -3.87 -0.30 -9.93
C ARG A 67 -5.14 0.51 -9.69
N ALA A 68 -5.07 1.85 -9.74
CA ALA A 68 -6.24 2.70 -9.64
C ALA A 68 -7.22 2.48 -10.81
N LEU A 69 -6.71 2.35 -12.04
CA LEU A 69 -7.54 2.02 -13.21
C LEU A 69 -8.18 0.63 -13.07
N ILE A 70 -7.44 -0.37 -12.59
CA ILE A 70 -7.97 -1.71 -12.34
C ILE A 70 -9.10 -1.66 -11.30
N GLN A 71 -8.94 -0.90 -10.21
CA GLN A 71 -10.01 -0.73 -9.22
C GLN A 71 -11.28 -0.11 -9.84
N GLN A 72 -11.11 0.89 -10.71
CA GLN A 72 -12.22 1.54 -11.41
C GLN A 72 -12.94 0.56 -12.35
N GLU A 73 -12.18 -0.15 -13.20
CA GLU A 73 -12.74 -1.14 -14.13
C GLU A 73 -13.41 -2.30 -13.40
N TYR A 74 -12.78 -2.82 -12.34
CA TYR A 74 -13.37 -3.89 -11.53
C TYR A 74 -14.71 -3.46 -10.91
N ARG A 75 -14.78 -2.23 -10.37
CA ARG A 75 -16.03 -1.68 -9.82
C ARG A 75 -17.09 -1.49 -10.89
N ALA A 76 -16.73 -1.01 -12.08
CA ALA A 76 -17.65 -0.81 -13.19
C ALA A 76 -18.22 -2.15 -13.71
N MET A 77 -17.38 -3.19 -13.78
CA MET A 77 -17.77 -4.48 -14.31
C MET A 77 -18.58 -5.34 -13.34
N TYR A 78 -18.19 -5.34 -12.05
CA TYR A 78 -18.75 -6.27 -11.06
C TYR A 78 -19.58 -5.60 -9.98
N SER A 79 -19.73 -4.26 -10.02
CA SER A 79 -20.44 -3.47 -9.00
C SER A 79 -19.95 -3.72 -7.57
N GLU A 80 -18.67 -4.08 -7.42
CA GLU A 80 -18.03 -4.44 -6.16
C GLU A 80 -16.68 -3.71 -6.02
N ASP A 81 -16.33 -3.28 -4.82
CA ASP A 81 -15.03 -2.67 -4.55
C ASP A 81 -13.94 -3.76 -4.47
N LEU A 82 -12.92 -3.66 -5.31
CA LEU A 82 -11.82 -4.62 -5.35
C LEU A 82 -11.13 -4.79 -3.99
N ASP A 83 -10.98 -3.70 -3.21
CA ASP A 83 -10.37 -3.75 -1.88
C ASP A 83 -11.19 -4.59 -0.88
N LYS A 84 -12.52 -4.52 -0.98
CA LYS A 84 -13.43 -5.35 -0.15
C LYS A 84 -13.31 -6.81 -0.54
N ARG A 85 -13.28 -7.10 -1.85
CA ARG A 85 -13.10 -8.46 -2.37
C ARG A 85 -11.77 -9.06 -1.96
N LEU A 86 -10.68 -8.30 -2.08
CA LEU A 86 -9.35 -8.71 -1.60
C LEU A 86 -9.34 -8.99 -0.09
N SER A 87 -10.07 -8.17 0.68
CA SER A 87 -10.20 -8.32 2.13
C SER A 87 -10.97 -9.57 2.54
N SER A 88 -11.95 -10.03 1.75
CA SER A 88 -12.71 -11.25 2.04
C SER A 88 -11.98 -12.53 1.63
N GLU A 89 -11.17 -12.47 0.57
CA GLU A 89 -10.54 -13.66 -0.02
C GLU A 89 -9.13 -13.94 0.52
N ILE A 90 -8.41 -12.91 1.00
CA ILE A 90 -7.04 -13.04 1.48
C ILE A 90 -6.98 -12.75 2.98
N ASN A 91 -6.16 -13.52 3.71
CA ASN A 91 -6.02 -13.43 5.17
C ASN A 91 -4.57 -13.18 5.63
N GLY A 92 -4.42 -12.80 6.90
CA GLY A 92 -3.13 -12.67 7.59
C GLY A 92 -2.22 -11.57 7.03
N ASN A 93 -0.91 -11.82 7.05
CA ASN A 93 0.11 -10.85 6.63
C ASN A 93 -0.01 -10.47 5.14
N LEU A 94 -0.41 -11.42 4.29
CA LEU A 94 -0.59 -11.16 2.87
C LEU A 94 -1.72 -10.16 2.62
N LYS A 95 -2.85 -10.30 3.33
CA LYS A 95 -3.96 -9.34 3.27
C LYS A 95 -3.46 -7.93 3.58
N ARG A 96 -2.71 -7.77 4.67
CA ARG A 96 -2.17 -6.47 5.07
C ARG A 96 -1.22 -5.90 4.02
N ALA A 97 -0.35 -6.73 3.44
CA ALA A 97 0.59 -6.29 2.41
C ALA A 97 -0.13 -5.84 1.13
N VAL A 98 -1.09 -6.63 0.64
CA VAL A 98 -1.85 -6.33 -0.58
C VAL A 98 -2.73 -5.10 -0.39
N LEU A 99 -3.45 -4.98 0.72
CA LEU A 99 -4.29 -3.79 0.98
C LEU A 99 -3.45 -2.51 1.09
N LEU A 100 -2.27 -2.56 1.73
CA LEU A 100 -1.35 -1.42 1.71
C LEU A 100 -0.80 -1.13 0.31
N TRP A 101 -0.58 -2.16 -0.50
CA TRP A 101 -0.10 -2.01 -1.88
C TRP A 101 -1.15 -1.36 -2.79
N MET A 102 -2.44 -1.62 -2.56
CA MET A 102 -3.54 -1.02 -3.33
C MET A 102 -3.72 0.48 -3.09
N LEU A 103 -3.23 1.02 -1.98
CA LEU A 103 -3.29 2.45 -1.70
C LEU A 103 -2.38 3.24 -2.63
N ASP A 104 -2.75 4.51 -2.89
CA ASP A 104 -1.81 5.47 -3.46
C ASP A 104 -0.59 5.64 -2.55
N PRO A 105 0.59 6.00 -3.09
CA PRO A 105 1.83 6.03 -2.34
C PRO A 105 1.77 6.88 -1.06
N VAL A 106 1.11 8.04 -1.11
CA VAL A 106 1.05 8.98 0.02
C VAL A 106 0.10 8.46 1.10
N ARG A 107 -1.08 7.96 0.74
CA ARG A 107 -1.99 7.30 1.69
C ARG A 107 -1.39 6.06 2.30
N ARG A 108 -0.63 5.27 1.53
CA ARG A 108 0.08 4.09 2.04
C ARG A 108 1.05 4.50 3.15
N GLU A 109 1.87 5.51 2.91
CA GLU A 109 2.83 6.00 3.89
C GLU A 109 2.15 6.60 5.11
N ALA A 110 1.13 7.43 4.92
CA ALA A 110 0.32 7.96 6.02
C ALA A 110 -0.28 6.83 6.87
N THR A 111 -0.79 5.76 6.22
CA THR A 111 -1.32 4.58 6.90
C THR A 111 -0.26 3.87 7.73
N ILE A 112 0.93 3.66 7.17
CA ILE A 112 2.05 3.01 7.86
C ILE A 112 2.47 3.82 9.09
N VAL A 113 2.63 5.14 8.94
CA VAL A 113 2.99 6.05 10.04
C VAL A 113 1.90 6.06 11.11
N GLY A 114 0.63 6.15 10.72
CA GLY A 114 -0.48 6.20 11.67
C GLY A 114 -0.63 4.90 12.44
N GLN A 115 -0.47 3.76 11.77
CA GLN A 115 -0.42 2.46 12.44
C GLN A 115 0.81 2.32 13.37
N ALA A 116 1.94 2.91 13.02
CA ALA A 116 3.13 2.87 13.85
C ALA A 116 2.99 3.73 15.14
N LEU A 117 2.31 4.88 15.05
CA LEU A 117 2.21 5.84 16.15
C LEU A 117 0.96 5.68 17.04
N ARG A 118 -0.13 5.09 16.52
CA ARG A 118 -1.44 5.07 17.21
C ARG A 118 -1.90 3.67 17.67
N ARG A 119 -1.16 2.61 17.35
CA ARG A 119 -1.47 1.27 17.86
C ARG A 119 -1.15 1.17 19.35
N THR A 120 -1.83 0.25 20.04
CA THR A 120 -1.59 -0.08 21.45
C THR A 120 -0.11 -0.38 21.72
N ILE A 121 0.53 -1.09 20.78
CA ILE A 121 1.98 -1.29 20.78
C ILE A 121 2.55 -0.37 19.71
N VAL A 122 3.19 0.70 20.16
CA VAL A 122 3.79 1.74 19.33
C VAL A 122 5.09 1.22 18.74
N ASN A 123 5.33 1.50 17.46
CA ASN A 123 6.57 1.14 16.76
C ASN A 123 7.24 2.37 16.15
N LEU A 124 7.97 3.11 16.98
CA LEU A 124 8.70 4.31 16.57
C LEU A 124 9.74 4.05 15.47
N ARG A 125 10.28 2.84 15.38
CA ARG A 125 11.26 2.48 14.35
C ARG A 125 10.65 2.56 12.95
N ILE A 126 9.43 2.04 12.77
CA ILE A 126 8.71 2.11 11.47
C ILE A 126 8.39 3.57 11.12
N ALA A 127 7.91 4.36 12.09
CA ALA A 127 7.64 5.78 11.85
C ALA A 127 8.91 6.54 11.45
N THR A 128 10.02 6.28 12.14
CA THR A 128 11.34 6.88 11.84
C THR A 128 11.83 6.48 10.45
N GLU A 129 11.73 5.20 10.09
CA GLU A 129 12.13 4.72 8.77
C GLU A 129 11.39 5.46 7.66
N VAL A 130 10.06 5.62 7.79
CA VAL A 130 9.26 6.34 6.80
C VAL A 130 9.59 7.83 6.78
N LEU A 131 9.61 8.49 7.93
CA LEU A 131 9.81 9.94 7.96
C LEU A 131 11.23 10.35 7.55
N CYS A 132 12.25 9.59 7.92
CA CYS A 132 13.64 9.96 7.68
C CYS A 132 14.16 9.63 6.27
N SER A 133 13.53 8.70 5.56
CA SER A 133 13.93 8.35 4.19
C SER A 133 13.15 9.12 3.12
N ARG A 134 12.27 10.04 3.51
CA ARG A 134 11.46 10.87 2.61
C ARG A 134 12.07 12.26 2.49
N THR A 135 11.90 12.85 1.31
CA THR A 135 12.31 14.24 1.06
C THR A 135 11.37 15.22 1.79
N PRO A 136 11.80 16.46 2.06
CA PRO A 136 10.93 17.46 2.67
C PRO A 136 9.62 17.69 1.89
N SER A 137 9.68 17.67 0.56
CA SER A 137 8.50 17.82 -0.29
C SER A 137 7.51 16.64 -0.15
N GLN A 138 8.01 15.41 -0.06
CA GLN A 138 7.18 14.23 0.19
C GLN A 138 6.52 14.30 1.58
N ILE A 139 7.26 14.74 2.59
CA ILE A 139 6.72 14.95 3.95
C ILE A 139 5.63 16.02 3.96
N GLN A 140 5.81 17.12 3.23
CA GLN A 140 4.77 18.15 3.10
C GLN A 140 3.49 17.62 2.43
N GLN A 141 3.60 16.71 1.46
CA GLN A 141 2.45 16.05 0.84
C GLN A 141 1.78 15.03 1.78
N LEU A 142 2.56 14.35 2.62
CA LEU A 142 2.05 13.37 3.58
C LEU A 142 1.22 14.02 4.70
N LYS A 143 1.64 15.17 5.23
CA LYS A 143 0.97 15.87 6.35
C LYS A 143 -0.55 16.07 6.16
N PRO A 144 -1.05 16.67 5.07
CA PRO A 144 -2.49 16.86 4.87
C PRO A 144 -3.24 15.54 4.71
N VAL A 145 -2.65 14.54 4.04
CA VAL A 145 -3.25 13.20 3.88
C VAL A 145 -3.37 12.51 5.23
N TYR A 146 -2.30 12.51 6.03
CA TYR A 146 -2.31 11.97 7.39
C TYR A 146 -3.38 12.62 8.25
N ARG A 147 -3.47 13.96 8.22
CA ARG A 147 -4.48 14.71 8.97
C ARG A 147 -5.89 14.33 8.57
N SER A 148 -6.16 14.19 7.27
CA SER A 148 -7.46 13.76 6.75
C SER A 148 -7.84 12.35 7.22
N MET A 149 -6.87 11.42 7.24
CA MET A 149 -7.11 10.02 7.62
C MET A 149 -7.26 9.80 9.12
N PHE A 150 -6.52 10.55 9.94
CA PHE A 150 -6.37 10.26 11.38
C PHE A 150 -6.90 11.37 12.30
N GLY A 151 -7.36 12.50 11.73
CA GLY A 151 -7.88 13.64 12.49
C GLY A 151 -6.86 14.33 13.38
N ALA A 152 -5.56 14.08 13.19
CA ALA A 152 -4.48 14.64 13.99
C ALA A 152 -3.28 15.00 13.10
N TYR A 153 -2.49 15.97 13.54
CA TYR A 153 -1.20 16.26 12.93
C TYR A 153 -0.22 15.12 13.24
N VAL A 154 0.59 14.73 12.25
CA VAL A 154 1.61 13.69 12.45
C VAL A 154 2.59 14.10 13.54
N GLU A 155 2.91 15.39 13.63
CA GLU A 155 3.76 15.98 14.66
C GLU A 155 3.17 15.82 16.06
N ASN A 156 1.84 15.88 16.21
CA ASN A 156 1.19 15.68 17.50
C ASN A 156 1.28 14.22 17.94
N ASP A 157 1.12 13.29 17.02
CA ASP A 157 1.29 11.86 17.30
C ASP A 157 2.76 11.52 17.60
N ILE A 158 3.72 12.13 16.89
CA ILE A 158 5.16 12.00 17.19
C ILE A 158 5.47 12.54 18.59
N LYS A 159 4.97 13.74 18.94
CA LYS A 159 5.22 14.36 20.26
C LYS A 159 4.68 13.53 21.43
N ARG A 160 3.62 12.76 21.20
CA ARG A 160 3.05 11.84 22.19
C ARG A 160 3.90 10.59 22.40
N GLN A 161 4.56 10.11 21.34
CA GLN A 161 5.24 8.82 21.36
C GLN A 161 6.76 8.92 21.53
N ALA A 162 7.40 9.96 20.99
CA ALA A 162 8.85 10.14 21.04
C ALA A 162 9.27 11.16 22.12
N SER A 163 10.51 11.03 22.60
CA SER A 163 11.10 11.92 23.60
C SER A 163 12.48 12.42 23.15
N GLY A 164 13.04 13.38 23.90
CA GLY A 164 14.39 13.89 23.68
C GLY A 164 14.65 14.42 22.26
N ASP A 165 15.84 14.15 21.75
CA ASP A 165 16.27 14.60 20.42
C ASP A 165 15.58 13.85 19.28
N HIS A 166 15.16 12.61 19.52
CA HIS A 166 14.40 11.83 18.53
C HIS A 166 13.07 12.51 18.17
N LYS A 167 12.38 13.08 19.17
CA LYS A 167 11.19 13.91 18.94
C LYS A 167 11.52 15.17 18.15
N LYS A 168 12.62 15.86 18.47
CA LYS A 168 13.00 17.11 17.79
C LYS A 168 13.24 16.83 16.31
N GLU A 169 14.08 15.85 16.01
CA GLU A 169 14.43 15.47 14.63
C GLU A 169 13.21 15.11 13.78
N LEU A 170 12.29 14.30 14.33
CA LEU A 170 11.09 13.89 13.61
C LEU A 170 10.05 15.01 13.46
N CYS A 171 10.05 16.02 14.34
CA CYS A 171 9.10 17.13 14.27
C CYS A 171 9.56 18.25 13.32
N VAL A 172 10.84 18.33 12.98
CA VAL A 172 11.41 19.41 12.15
C VAL A 172 11.52 19.05 10.66
N ARG A 173 11.21 17.80 10.28
CA ARG A 173 11.03 17.42 8.87
C ARG A 173 9.70 17.95 8.30
#